data_AF-A0A9D2R9G1-F1
#
_entry.id   AF-A0A9D2R9G1-F1
#
_cell.length_a   1.000
_cell.length_b   1.000
_cell.length_c   1.000
_cell.angle_alpha   90.00
_cell.angle_beta   90.00
_cell.angle_gamma   90.00
#
_symmetry.space_group_name_H-M   'P 1'
#
loop_
_entity.id
_entity.type
_entity.pdbx_description
1 polymer ?
#
loop_
_entity_poly.entity_id
_entity_poly.type
_entity_poly.pdbx_seq_one_letter_code
_entity_poly.pdbx_strand_id
1 'polypeptide(L)'
;MIEIVYEKEKQKSEGNESFFRIPNNIRQIGEVGGAQKIYIEDYAYTYLCRISSENLSKGIGAILLGQANWKDGISYLFVKSAVSLPDMEVSEEHLEFTQEIWNHVYEKNKEYFPDQEIVGWFLSIPGCSMELHQIICQTHLDHFGGSDKILFVMEPLEKEEAFYRYEEGKMSRQTGFYVYYEKNEPMHNFLIAQNEKMEKKTEEVDDSAVHNFRKKVEKNILQDRSKSGFPVMKTAAICAGVAVLAVGVLYLNDYQKMQSAKEVLAGIDQEKQETAQEETMPVNGSVSGEDTQEEKSEEKEAEAENAGTAEEEEGDTQTEKDRESDQTDAEVHPSYTIQQGDTITKISIKTYGSTKKVGEICELNHISVNDLIYPGQKILLP
;
A
#
# COMPACT_ATOMS: atom_id res chain seq x y z
N MET A 1 -29.68 3.53 -1.58
CA MET A 1 -30.93 3.65 -0.81
C MET A 1 -30.59 3.23 0.62
N ILE A 2 -30.83 4.07 1.64
CA ILE A 2 -30.43 3.77 3.02
C ILE A 2 -31.67 3.29 3.77
N GLU A 3 -31.75 1.98 4.07
CA GLU A 3 -32.80 1.46 4.93
C GLU A 3 -32.45 1.75 6.40
N ILE A 4 -33.27 2.59 7.04
CA ILE A 4 -33.17 2.87 8.46
C ILE A 4 -34.28 2.09 9.17
N VAL A 5 -33.95 0.93 9.73
CA VAL A 5 -34.89 0.13 10.54
C VAL A 5 -34.80 0.56 12.01
N TYR A 6 -35.89 1.10 12.54
CA TYR A 6 -35.97 1.55 13.94
C TYR A 6 -36.79 0.60 14.84
N GLU A 7 -36.15 0.24 15.95
CA GLU A 7 -36.67 -0.17 17.27
C GLU A 7 -37.32 -1.55 17.57
N LYS A 8 -36.74 -2.12 18.64
CA LYS A 8 -37.33 -2.89 19.75
C LYS A 8 -38.05 -4.21 19.46
N GLU A 9 -37.35 -5.29 19.83
CA GLU A 9 -37.86 -6.19 20.88
C GLU A 9 -36.78 -6.45 21.94
N LYS A 10 -37.15 -6.40 23.23
CA LYS A 10 -36.36 -6.97 24.33
C LYS A 10 -36.71 -8.45 24.44
N GLN A 11 -36.11 -9.28 23.58
CA GLN A 11 -36.23 -10.73 23.73
C GLN A 11 -35.43 -11.21 24.95
N LYS A 12 -35.98 -12.17 25.68
CA LYS A 12 -35.38 -12.75 26.89
C LYS A 12 -34.39 -13.84 26.48
N SER A 13 -33.28 -13.97 27.19
CA SER A 13 -32.26 -15.00 26.98
C SER A 13 -32.75 -16.38 27.43
N GLU A 14 -32.45 -17.41 26.64
CA GLU A 14 -32.42 -18.80 27.09
C GLU A 14 -30.99 -19.34 26.99
N GLY A 15 -30.44 -19.87 28.08
CA GLY A 15 -29.15 -20.55 28.09
C GLY A 15 -27.91 -19.65 28.30
N ASN A 16 -26.76 -20.16 27.88
CA ASN A 16 -25.42 -19.59 28.13
C ASN A 16 -25.06 -18.44 27.17
N GLU A 17 -26.06 -17.84 26.53
CA GLU A 17 -25.89 -16.71 25.60
C GLU A 17 -25.52 -15.45 26.38
N SER A 18 -24.29 -14.97 26.20
CA SER A 18 -23.94 -13.62 26.61
C SER A 18 -24.72 -12.62 25.75
N PHE A 19 -25.56 -11.79 26.38
CA PHE A 19 -26.28 -10.72 25.68
C PHE A 19 -25.28 -9.77 25.01
N PHE A 20 -25.07 -9.93 23.71
CA PHE A 20 -24.35 -8.98 22.87
C PHE A 20 -25.30 -8.35 21.85
N ARG A 21 -24.94 -7.15 21.40
CA ARG A 21 -25.66 -6.42 20.37
C ARG A 21 -24.79 -6.41 19.11
N ILE A 22 -25.40 -6.60 17.94
CA ILE A 22 -24.76 -6.26 16.67
C ILE A 22 -24.73 -4.72 16.57
N PRO A 23 -23.57 -4.09 16.31
CA PRO A 23 -23.48 -2.65 16.12
C PRO A 23 -24.41 -2.15 15.02
N ASN A 24 -25.05 -0.98 15.20
CA ASN A 24 -25.95 -0.43 14.18
C ASN A 24 -25.18 0.26 13.04
N ASN A 25 -24.04 0.87 13.35
CA ASN A 25 -23.26 1.67 12.41
C ASN A 25 -22.12 0.81 11.87
N ILE A 26 -22.37 0.15 10.73
CA ILE A 26 -21.43 -0.77 10.09
C ILE A 26 -21.26 -0.44 8.60
N ARG A 27 -20.02 -0.58 8.13
CA ARG A 27 -19.65 -0.59 6.70
C ARG A 27 -19.26 -2.02 6.34
N GLN A 28 -19.99 -2.64 5.42
CA GLN A 28 -19.61 -3.94 4.87
C GLN A 28 -18.47 -3.77 3.85
N ILE A 29 -17.50 -4.68 3.89
CA ILE A 29 -16.44 -4.82 2.90
C ILE A 29 -16.54 -6.24 2.33
N GLY A 30 -16.60 -6.37 1.00
CA GLY A 30 -16.83 -7.66 0.33
C GLY A 30 -18.21 -8.28 0.59
N GLU A 31 -18.34 -9.58 0.34
CA GLU A 31 -19.57 -10.34 0.56
C GLU A 31 -19.45 -11.17 1.84
N VAL A 32 -20.29 -10.90 2.85
CA VAL A 32 -20.25 -11.62 4.13
C VAL A 32 -21.21 -12.81 4.09
N GLY A 33 -20.65 -14.03 4.02
CA GLY A 33 -21.37 -15.29 4.08
C GLY A 33 -20.87 -16.24 5.18
N GLY A 34 -21.48 -17.41 5.27
CA GLY A 34 -21.07 -18.47 6.20
C GLY A 34 -21.59 -18.34 7.63
N ALA A 35 -21.16 -19.28 8.48
CA ALA A 35 -21.63 -19.41 9.87
C ALA A 35 -20.86 -18.53 10.89
N GLN A 36 -19.85 -17.77 10.45
CA GLN A 36 -19.16 -16.79 11.27
C GLN A 36 -19.12 -15.43 10.57
N LYS A 37 -19.39 -14.36 11.32
CA LYS A 37 -19.32 -12.97 10.87
C LYS A 37 -18.21 -12.24 11.61
N ILE A 38 -17.30 -11.62 10.86
CA ILE A 38 -16.16 -10.86 11.39
C ILE A 38 -16.52 -9.37 11.41
N TYR A 39 -16.33 -8.74 12.56
CA TYR A 39 -16.51 -7.32 12.80
C TYR A 39 -15.19 -6.74 13.32
N ILE A 40 -14.66 -5.69 12.69
CA ILE A 40 -13.49 -4.95 13.16
C ILE A 40 -13.85 -3.51 13.49
N GLU A 41 -13.40 -3.03 14.64
CA GLU A 41 -13.65 -1.66 15.10
C GLU A 41 -12.82 -0.67 14.29
N ASP A 42 -13.38 0.51 13.99
CA ASP A 42 -12.76 1.57 13.19
C ASP A 42 -11.36 1.95 13.65
N TYR A 43 -11.13 2.23 14.94
CA TYR A 43 -9.79 2.62 15.40
C TYR A 43 -8.78 1.47 15.31
N ALA A 44 -9.23 0.22 15.48
CA ALA A 44 -8.38 -0.95 15.26
C ALA A 44 -8.02 -1.12 13.78
N TYR A 45 -9.00 -1.05 12.87
CA TYR A 45 -8.80 -1.16 11.43
C TYR A 45 -7.91 -0.03 10.89
N THR A 46 -8.26 1.22 11.20
CA THR A 46 -7.53 2.42 10.77
C THR A 46 -6.09 2.43 11.30
N TYR A 47 -5.84 1.93 12.52
CA TYR A 47 -4.49 1.74 13.04
C TYR A 47 -3.67 0.71 12.25
N LEU A 48 -4.27 -0.43 11.91
CA LEU A 48 -3.60 -1.47 11.10
C LEU A 48 -3.27 -0.94 9.71
N CYS A 49 -4.23 -0.31 9.02
CA CYS A 49 -3.98 0.36 7.74
C CYS A 49 -2.84 1.38 7.83
N ARG A 50 -2.80 2.18 8.92
CA ARG A 50 -1.76 3.18 9.14
C ARG A 50 -0.38 2.55 9.24
N ILE A 51 -0.16 1.62 10.18
CA ILE A 51 1.17 1.03 10.40
C ILE A 51 1.69 0.34 9.13
N SER A 52 0.80 -0.34 8.38
CA SER A 52 1.09 -0.91 7.06
C SER A 52 1.52 0.13 6.03
N SER A 53 0.76 1.22 5.89
CA SER A 53 1.08 2.28 4.93
C SER A 53 2.36 3.07 5.27
N GLU A 54 2.72 3.15 6.55
CA GLU A 54 3.93 3.82 7.03
C GLU A 54 5.21 3.00 6.77
N ASN A 55 5.12 1.68 6.58
CA ASN A 55 6.28 0.77 6.46
C ASN A 55 6.23 -0.13 5.21
N LEU A 56 6.38 0.47 4.04
CA LEU A 56 6.30 -0.22 2.73
C LEU A 56 7.51 -1.13 2.39
N SER A 57 8.47 -1.30 3.30
CA SER A 57 9.72 -2.06 3.04
C SER A 57 10.05 -3.15 4.06
N LYS A 58 9.24 -3.31 5.13
CA LYS A 58 9.40 -4.35 6.14
C LYS A 58 8.03 -4.93 6.45
N GLY A 59 7.94 -6.25 6.60
CA GLY A 59 6.72 -6.86 7.13
C GLY A 59 6.42 -6.41 8.57
N ILE A 60 5.13 -6.43 8.94
CA ILE A 60 4.62 -6.03 10.25
C ILE A 60 3.71 -7.11 10.81
N GLY A 61 3.89 -7.46 12.07
CA GLY A 61 2.96 -8.29 12.83
C GLY A 61 2.13 -7.46 13.82
N ALA A 62 0.89 -7.85 14.08
CA ALA A 62 0.13 -7.37 15.22
C ALA A 62 -0.76 -8.48 15.82
N ILE A 63 -1.11 -8.37 17.10
CA ILE A 63 -2.13 -9.22 17.73
C ILE A 63 -3.48 -8.51 17.67
N LEU A 64 -4.54 -9.27 17.35
CA LEU A 64 -5.92 -8.80 17.34
C LEU A 64 -6.60 -9.19 18.65
N LEU A 65 -7.14 -8.19 19.34
CA LEU A 65 -7.82 -8.32 20.63
C LEU A 65 -9.31 -8.01 20.47
N GLY A 66 -10.16 -8.72 21.19
CA GLY A 66 -11.58 -8.73 20.90
C GLY A 66 -12.43 -9.57 21.84
N GLN A 67 -13.52 -10.10 21.29
CA GLN A 67 -14.38 -11.10 21.91
C GLN A 67 -15.05 -11.98 20.83
N ALA A 68 -15.26 -13.25 21.13
CA ALA A 68 -16.13 -14.14 20.36
C ALA A 68 -17.51 -14.28 21.03
N ASN A 69 -18.58 -14.17 20.25
CA ASN A 69 -19.95 -14.41 20.70
C ASN A 69 -20.65 -15.44 19.79
N TRP A 70 -21.72 -16.06 20.29
CA TRP A 70 -22.55 -17.00 19.53
C TRP A 70 -24.03 -16.66 19.73
N LYS A 71 -24.81 -16.73 18.65
CA LYS A 71 -26.26 -16.56 18.66
C LYS A 71 -26.88 -17.21 17.43
N ASP A 72 -28.01 -17.92 17.59
CA ASP A 72 -28.77 -18.54 16.50
C ASP A 72 -27.93 -19.44 15.56
N GLY A 73 -26.92 -20.13 16.11
CA GLY A 73 -25.98 -20.96 15.34
C GLY A 73 -24.93 -20.19 14.53
N ILE A 74 -24.90 -18.86 14.64
CA ILE A 74 -23.91 -17.98 13.99
C ILE A 74 -22.90 -17.52 15.05
N SER A 75 -21.61 -17.60 14.71
CA SER A 75 -20.50 -17.02 15.45
C SER A 75 -20.30 -15.56 15.05
N TYR A 76 -20.08 -14.68 16.02
CA TYR A 76 -19.85 -13.25 15.82
C TYR A 76 -18.51 -12.90 16.47
N LEU A 77 -17.52 -12.59 15.67
CA LEU A 77 -16.16 -12.29 16.13
C LEU A 77 -15.91 -10.79 16.04
N PHE A 78 -15.69 -10.14 17.17
CA PHE A 78 -15.47 -8.71 17.26
C PHE A 78 -14.01 -8.42 17.57
N VAL A 79 -13.23 -8.06 16.55
CA VAL A 79 -11.94 -7.39 16.72
C VAL A 79 -12.22 -5.98 17.24
N LYS A 80 -11.71 -5.67 18.43
CA LYS A 80 -11.89 -4.40 19.14
C LYS A 80 -10.61 -3.59 19.18
N SER A 81 -9.45 -4.23 19.29
CA SER A 81 -8.17 -3.53 19.43
C SER A 81 -7.07 -4.30 18.71
N ALA A 82 -5.94 -3.65 18.47
CA ALA A 82 -4.76 -4.30 17.91
C ALA A 82 -3.48 -3.79 18.57
N VAL A 83 -2.50 -4.68 18.75
CA VAL A 83 -1.19 -4.37 19.34
C VAL A 83 -0.10 -4.74 18.35
N SER A 84 0.59 -3.73 17.80
CA SER A 84 1.74 -3.91 16.90
C SER A 84 2.89 -4.66 17.58
N LEU A 85 3.60 -5.51 16.84
CA LEU A 85 4.77 -6.26 17.28
C LEU A 85 6.04 -5.67 16.64
N PRO A 86 6.63 -4.59 17.20
CA PRO A 86 7.74 -3.87 16.56
C PRO A 86 9.01 -4.72 16.42
N ASP A 87 9.25 -5.60 17.39
CA ASP A 87 10.43 -6.46 17.49
C ASP A 87 10.28 -7.78 16.73
N MET A 88 9.13 -8.04 16.10
CA MET A 88 8.93 -9.20 15.24
C MET A 88 9.61 -8.98 13.88
N GLU A 89 10.35 -9.98 13.40
CA GLU A 89 10.74 -10.08 12.00
C GLU A 89 9.65 -10.83 11.25
N VAL A 90 9.21 -10.25 10.14
CA VAL A 90 8.05 -10.74 9.37
C VAL A 90 8.44 -10.87 7.91
N SER A 91 8.40 -12.11 7.43
CA SER A 91 8.52 -12.48 6.01
C SER A 91 7.65 -13.71 5.73
N GLU A 92 7.43 -14.05 4.46
CA GLU A 92 6.69 -15.27 4.10
C GLU A 92 7.42 -16.56 4.55
N GLU A 93 8.75 -16.51 4.70
CA GLU A 93 9.60 -17.66 5.05
C GLU A 93 9.96 -17.76 6.54
N HIS A 94 9.77 -16.69 7.33
CA HIS A 94 10.11 -16.68 8.76
C HIS A 94 9.13 -15.83 9.57
N LEU A 95 8.45 -16.48 10.51
CA LEU A 95 7.52 -15.90 11.47
C LEU A 95 7.68 -16.62 12.81
N GLU A 96 8.28 -15.96 13.80
CA GLU A 96 8.52 -16.52 15.12
C GLU A 96 7.90 -15.65 16.22
N PHE A 97 7.13 -16.28 17.11
CA PHE A 97 6.58 -15.63 18.30
C PHE A 97 7.40 -16.00 19.53
N THR A 98 8.42 -15.20 19.83
CA THR A 98 9.31 -15.40 21.00
C THR A 98 8.58 -15.12 22.33
N GLN A 99 9.22 -15.49 23.45
CA GLN A 99 8.66 -15.20 24.77
C GLN A 99 8.56 -13.69 25.05
N GLU A 100 9.49 -12.89 24.52
CA GLU A 100 9.49 -11.42 24.62
C GLU A 100 8.28 -10.82 23.90
N ILE A 101 7.97 -11.32 22.70
CA ILE A 101 6.77 -10.94 21.93
C ILE A 101 5.50 -11.24 22.74
N TRP A 102 5.38 -12.44 23.31
CA TRP A 102 4.23 -12.78 24.16
C TRP A 102 4.14 -11.94 25.43
N ASN A 103 5.26 -11.70 26.12
CA ASN A 103 5.30 -10.85 27.30
C ASN A 103 4.81 -9.43 26.96
N HIS A 104 5.28 -8.84 25.85
CA HIS A 104 4.81 -7.54 25.37
C HIS A 104 3.28 -7.52 25.16
N VAL A 105 2.74 -8.53 24.47
CA VAL A 105 1.31 -8.66 24.21
C VAL A 105 0.51 -8.76 25.52
N TYR A 106 0.94 -9.61 26.46
CA TYR A 106 0.23 -9.79 27.73
C TYR A 106 0.32 -8.56 28.64
N GLU A 107 1.45 -7.84 28.64
CA GLU A 107 1.57 -6.55 29.33
C GLU A 107 0.60 -5.52 28.75
N LYS A 108 0.51 -5.38 27.41
CA LYS A 108 -0.43 -4.46 26.76
C LYS A 108 -1.89 -4.85 26.93
N ASN A 109 -2.21 -6.14 26.85
CA ASN A 109 -3.58 -6.60 27.10
C ASN A 109 -4.01 -6.27 28.54
N LYS A 110 -3.12 -6.49 29.52
CA LYS A 110 -3.39 -6.18 30.93
C LYS A 110 -3.44 -4.67 31.23
N GLU A 111 -2.64 -3.85 30.55
CA GLU A 111 -2.56 -2.40 30.76
C GLU A 111 -3.74 -1.64 30.13
N TYR A 112 -4.17 -2.01 28.91
CA TYR A 112 -5.17 -1.26 28.14
C TYR A 112 -6.47 -2.03 27.84
N PHE A 113 -6.45 -3.36 27.81
CA PHE A 113 -7.54 -4.18 27.24
C PHE A 113 -7.98 -5.35 28.15
N PRO A 114 -8.18 -5.14 29.47
CA PRO A 114 -8.35 -6.24 30.44
C PRO A 114 -9.56 -7.14 30.19
N ASP A 115 -10.60 -6.62 29.53
CA ASP A 115 -11.84 -7.35 29.18
C ASP A 115 -11.83 -7.92 27.75
N GLN A 116 -10.65 -8.01 27.11
CA GLN A 116 -10.50 -8.52 25.74
C GLN A 116 -9.60 -9.76 25.68
N GLU A 117 -9.97 -10.69 24.81
CA GLU A 117 -9.21 -11.91 24.52
C GLU A 117 -8.48 -11.79 23.17
N ILE A 118 -7.47 -12.65 22.96
CA ILE A 118 -6.83 -12.77 21.65
C ILE A 118 -7.83 -13.46 20.71
N VAL A 119 -8.31 -12.73 19.71
CA VAL A 119 -9.21 -13.23 18.66
C VAL A 119 -8.48 -13.56 17.37
N GLY A 120 -7.21 -13.18 17.25
CA GLY A 120 -6.42 -13.47 16.07
C GLY A 120 -5.12 -12.69 16.00
N TRP A 121 -4.57 -12.61 14.79
CA TRP A 121 -3.35 -11.89 14.48
C TRP A 121 -3.40 -11.24 13.10
N PHE A 122 -2.44 -10.37 12.85
CA PHE A 122 -2.35 -9.55 11.66
C PHE A 122 -0.95 -9.66 11.06
N LEU A 123 -0.91 -9.69 9.73
CA LEU A 123 0.31 -9.59 8.93
C LEU A 123 0.14 -8.52 7.87
N SER A 124 1.13 -7.66 7.75
CA SER A 124 1.32 -6.83 6.56
C SER A 124 2.66 -7.16 5.93
N ILE A 125 2.68 -7.55 4.65
CA ILE A 125 3.89 -8.03 3.99
C ILE A 125 3.96 -7.40 2.59
N PRO A 126 4.76 -6.33 2.38
CA PRO A 126 4.88 -5.67 1.09
C PRO A 126 5.24 -6.62 -0.06
N GLY A 127 4.38 -6.68 -1.07
CA GLY A 127 4.49 -7.54 -2.25
C GLY A 127 4.09 -9.01 -2.04
N CYS A 128 3.45 -9.39 -0.93
CA CYS A 128 2.98 -10.77 -0.72
C CYS A 128 1.79 -11.13 -1.60
N SER A 129 1.63 -12.42 -1.89
CA SER A 129 0.39 -12.92 -2.51
C SER A 129 -0.70 -13.18 -1.46
N MET A 130 -1.97 -13.08 -1.86
CA MET A 130 -3.10 -13.52 -1.02
C MET A 130 -3.32 -15.05 -1.01
N GLU A 131 -2.39 -15.83 -1.55
CA GLU A 131 -2.30 -17.26 -1.28
C GLU A 131 -1.33 -17.48 -0.12
N LEU A 132 -1.84 -17.86 1.04
CA LEU A 132 -1.02 -17.95 2.26
C LEU A 132 0.10 -18.99 2.10
N HIS A 133 1.34 -18.56 2.28
CA HIS A 133 2.49 -19.46 2.37
C HIS A 133 2.31 -20.47 3.51
N GLN A 134 2.87 -21.68 3.35
CA GLN A 134 2.69 -22.78 4.30
C GLN A 134 3.14 -22.39 5.73
N ILE A 135 4.19 -21.57 5.84
CA ILE A 135 4.72 -21.12 7.13
C ILE A 135 3.71 -20.22 7.85
N ILE A 136 3.04 -19.30 7.15
CA ILE A 136 1.94 -18.48 7.71
C ILE A 136 0.82 -19.37 8.26
N CYS A 137 0.45 -20.43 7.52
CA CYS A 137 -0.57 -21.38 7.94
C CYS A 137 -0.15 -22.19 9.18
N GLN A 138 1.12 -22.62 9.22
CA GLN A 138 1.68 -23.36 10.36
C GLN A 138 1.78 -22.48 11.62
N THR A 139 2.29 -21.25 11.49
CA THR A 139 2.35 -20.25 12.56
C THR A 139 0.94 -19.94 13.12
N HIS A 140 -0.09 -19.90 12.27
CA HIS A 140 -1.47 -19.76 12.74
C HIS A 140 -1.88 -20.94 13.62
N LEU A 141 -1.60 -22.18 13.21
CA LEU A 141 -1.96 -23.38 13.95
C LEU A 141 -1.20 -23.54 15.28
N ASP A 142 0.09 -23.21 15.29
CA ASP A 142 0.95 -23.38 16.46
C ASP A 142 0.66 -22.37 17.58
N HIS A 143 0.22 -21.16 17.23
CA HIS A 143 0.03 -20.05 18.18
C HIS A 143 -1.42 -19.61 18.39
N PHE A 144 -2.28 -19.79 17.38
CA PHE A 144 -3.67 -19.30 17.36
C PHE A 144 -4.66 -20.45 17.16
N GLY A 145 -4.40 -21.59 17.81
CA GLY A 145 -5.29 -22.74 17.79
C GLY A 145 -6.69 -22.41 18.34
N GLY A 146 -7.71 -22.78 17.56
CA GLY A 146 -9.12 -22.56 17.84
C GLY A 146 -9.92 -22.43 16.53
N SER A 147 -11.23 -22.70 16.56
CA SER A 147 -12.12 -22.45 15.41
C SER A 147 -12.61 -21.00 15.33
N ASP A 148 -12.29 -20.19 16.33
CA ASP A 148 -12.72 -18.80 16.49
C ASP A 148 -11.59 -17.79 16.25
N LYS A 149 -10.38 -18.26 15.90
CA LYS A 149 -9.22 -17.41 15.63
C LYS A 149 -9.12 -17.06 14.15
N ILE A 150 -8.70 -15.82 13.88
CA ILE A 150 -8.53 -15.31 12.52
C ILE A 150 -7.10 -14.82 12.28
N LEU A 151 -6.69 -14.85 11.02
CA LEU A 151 -5.55 -14.10 10.51
C LEU A 151 -6.09 -12.99 9.60
N PHE A 152 -5.61 -11.76 9.77
CA PHE A 152 -5.87 -10.66 8.83
C PHE A 152 -4.58 -10.35 8.07
N VAL A 153 -4.60 -10.45 6.75
CA VAL A 153 -3.44 -10.13 5.89
C VAL A 153 -3.75 -8.88 5.07
N MET A 154 -2.76 -8.00 4.95
CA MET A 154 -2.82 -6.77 4.15
C MET A 154 -1.56 -6.60 3.30
N GLU A 155 -1.75 -6.42 2.01
CA GLU A 155 -0.71 -6.02 1.07
C GLU A 155 -0.81 -4.50 0.82
N PRO A 156 0.07 -3.66 1.41
CA PRO A 156 -0.09 -2.21 1.38
C PRO A 156 0.19 -1.52 0.03
N LEU A 157 0.92 -2.12 -0.92
CA LEU A 157 1.19 -1.49 -2.22
C LEU A 157 -0.02 -1.62 -3.14
N GLU A 158 -0.58 -2.83 -3.26
CA GLU A 158 -1.80 -3.08 -4.06
C GLU A 158 -3.09 -2.74 -3.31
N LYS A 159 -3.02 -2.52 -2.00
CA LYS A 159 -4.15 -2.27 -1.08
C LYS A 159 -5.16 -3.42 -1.04
N GLU A 160 -4.67 -4.64 -1.23
CA GLU A 160 -5.48 -5.84 -1.05
C GLU A 160 -5.46 -6.27 0.43
N GLU A 161 -6.61 -6.64 0.97
CA GLU A 161 -6.75 -7.10 2.35
C GLU A 161 -7.73 -8.27 2.43
N ALA A 162 -7.48 -9.21 3.36
CA ALA A 162 -8.37 -10.34 3.58
C ALA A 162 -8.22 -10.95 4.97
N PHE A 163 -9.34 -11.39 5.54
CA PHE A 163 -9.33 -12.30 6.68
C PHE A 163 -9.23 -13.75 6.22
N TYR A 164 -8.65 -14.59 7.05
CA TYR A 164 -8.54 -16.04 6.88
C TYR A 164 -8.90 -16.75 8.18
N ARG A 165 -9.56 -17.90 8.06
CA ARG A 165 -9.94 -18.77 9.20
C ARG A 165 -9.49 -20.20 8.92
N TYR A 166 -9.14 -20.96 9.95
CA TYR A 166 -8.88 -22.39 9.80
C TYR A 166 -10.19 -23.19 9.87
N GLU A 167 -10.60 -23.80 8.75
CA GLU A 167 -11.81 -24.62 8.64
C GLU A 167 -11.56 -25.86 7.79
N GLU A 168 -12.19 -26.98 8.14
CA GLU A 168 -12.14 -28.24 7.38
C GLU A 168 -10.70 -28.73 7.06
N GLY A 169 -9.72 -28.36 7.89
CA GLY A 169 -8.32 -28.73 7.73
C GLY A 169 -7.46 -27.75 6.89
N LYS A 170 -8.01 -26.61 6.46
CA LYS A 170 -7.32 -25.61 5.62
C LYS A 170 -7.54 -24.17 6.11
N MET A 171 -6.60 -23.28 5.80
CA MET A 171 -6.84 -21.84 5.92
C MET A 171 -7.70 -21.38 4.74
N SER A 172 -8.88 -20.82 5.01
CA SER A 172 -9.84 -20.32 4.01
C SER A 172 -9.91 -18.79 4.01
N ARG A 173 -9.71 -18.17 2.84
CA ARG A 173 -9.93 -16.73 2.64
C ARG A 173 -11.40 -16.40 2.84
N GLN A 174 -11.69 -15.39 3.64
CA GLN A 174 -13.04 -14.88 3.88
C GLN A 174 -13.39 -13.84 2.81
N THR A 175 -14.61 -13.92 2.27
CA THR A 175 -15.08 -13.08 1.14
C THR A 175 -15.50 -11.67 1.55
N GLY A 176 -15.60 -11.39 2.84
CA GLY A 176 -15.97 -10.09 3.37
C GLY A 176 -16.01 -10.04 4.90
N PHE A 177 -16.15 -8.82 5.43
CA PHE A 177 -16.26 -8.52 6.85
C PHE A 177 -16.98 -7.17 7.06
N TYR A 178 -17.21 -6.79 8.31
CA TYR A 178 -17.79 -5.49 8.67
C TYR A 178 -16.78 -4.63 9.42
N VAL A 179 -16.63 -3.36 9.03
CA VAL A 179 -16.05 -2.32 9.89
C VAL A 179 -17.17 -1.67 10.68
N TYR A 180 -17.05 -1.56 12.00
CA TYR A 180 -18.07 -0.94 12.86
C TYR A 180 -17.54 0.27 13.62
N TYR A 181 -18.42 1.24 13.84
CA TYR A 181 -18.10 2.52 14.46
C TYR A 181 -18.81 2.64 15.80
N GLU A 182 -18.10 2.32 16.89
CA GLU A 182 -18.58 2.49 18.27
C GLU A 182 -17.49 3.16 19.13
N LYS A 183 -17.87 3.73 20.28
CA LYS A 183 -16.92 4.47 21.11
C LYS A 183 -15.92 3.53 21.80
N ASN A 184 -14.71 3.43 21.25
CA ASN A 184 -13.65 2.57 21.75
C ASN A 184 -12.58 3.34 22.56
N GLU A 185 -12.92 3.71 23.80
CA GLU A 185 -11.98 4.39 24.71
C GLU A 185 -10.68 3.59 24.96
N PRO A 186 -10.69 2.25 25.15
CA PRO A 186 -9.47 1.47 25.33
C PRO A 186 -8.46 1.63 24.20
N MET A 187 -8.88 1.43 22.94
CA MET A 187 -8.00 1.55 21.78
C MET A 187 -7.55 3.00 21.56
N HIS A 188 -8.45 3.96 21.76
CA HIS A 188 -8.12 5.39 21.69
C HIS A 188 -7.00 5.79 22.67
N ASN A 189 -7.13 5.39 23.93
CA ASN A 189 -6.16 5.69 24.98
C ASN A 189 -4.81 4.99 24.73
N PHE A 190 -4.83 3.75 24.22
CA PHE A 190 -3.63 3.03 23.78
C PHE A 190 -2.89 3.78 22.67
N LEU A 191 -3.60 4.25 21.65
CA LEU A 191 -3.02 5.00 20.52
C LEU A 191 -2.39 6.32 20.96
N ILE A 192 -3.02 7.07 21.88
CA ILE A 192 -2.44 8.27 22.47
C ILE A 192 -1.13 7.93 23.21
N ALA A 193 -1.17 6.92 24.08
CA ALA A 193 -0.01 6.50 24.86
C ALA A 193 1.13 5.94 24.00
N GLN A 194 0.84 5.36 22.82
CA GLN A 194 1.85 4.95 21.84
C GLN A 194 2.46 6.16 21.14
N ASN A 195 1.65 7.12 20.69
CA ASN A 195 2.12 8.32 19.99
C ASN A 195 2.99 9.20 20.90
N GLU A 196 2.60 9.47 22.14
CA GLU A 196 3.45 10.22 23.10
C GLU A 196 4.83 9.57 23.32
N LYS A 197 4.88 8.24 23.31
CA LYS A 197 6.14 7.48 23.46
C LYS A 197 6.99 7.51 22.19
N MET A 198 6.39 7.71 21.02
CA MET A 198 7.12 7.94 19.78
C MET A 198 7.67 9.37 19.72
N GLU A 199 6.85 10.39 20.02
CA GLU A 199 7.29 11.79 20.07
C GLU A 199 8.50 11.98 21.00
N LYS A 200 8.42 11.47 22.24
CA LYS A 200 9.54 11.51 23.19
C LYS A 200 10.80 10.79 22.67
N LYS A 201 10.66 9.64 21.99
CA LYS A 201 11.78 8.94 21.36
C LYS A 201 12.39 9.71 20.19
N THR A 202 11.60 10.50 19.46
CA THR A 202 12.08 11.36 18.37
C THR A 202 12.80 12.60 18.90
N GLU A 203 12.36 13.16 20.02
CA GLU A 203 13.05 14.29 20.69
C GLU A 203 14.35 13.86 21.40
N GLU A 204 14.43 12.63 21.92
CA GLU A 204 15.63 12.10 22.62
C GLU A 204 16.74 11.56 21.68
N VAL A 205 16.67 11.80 20.36
CA VAL A 205 17.73 11.39 19.42
C VAL A 205 18.99 12.24 19.64
N ASP A 206 19.95 11.66 20.36
CA ASP A 206 21.21 12.30 20.76
C ASP A 206 21.96 12.97 19.59
N ASP A 207 22.46 14.17 19.88
CA ASP A 207 23.22 15.05 19.00
C ASP A 207 24.59 14.44 18.57
N SER A 208 24.87 13.18 18.94
CA SER A 208 26.04 12.39 18.53
C SER A 208 26.28 12.37 17.02
N ALA A 209 25.25 12.46 16.17
CA ALA A 209 25.46 12.60 14.73
C ALA A 209 26.15 13.93 14.39
N VAL A 210 25.66 15.03 14.95
CA VAL A 210 26.24 16.38 14.83
C VAL A 210 27.61 16.44 15.51
N HIS A 211 27.75 15.85 16.71
CA HIS A 211 29.01 15.83 17.44
C HIS A 211 30.09 15.01 16.71
N ASN A 212 29.76 13.84 16.15
CA ASN A 212 30.70 13.07 15.34
C ASN A 212 31.07 13.79 14.03
N PHE A 213 30.12 14.50 13.40
CA PHE A 213 30.43 15.34 12.24
C PHE A 213 31.38 16.49 12.61
N ARG A 214 31.07 17.23 13.67
CA ARG A 214 31.88 18.35 14.20
C ARG A 214 33.28 17.89 14.61
N LYS A 215 33.39 16.74 15.28
CA LYS A 215 34.65 16.09 15.69
C LYS A 215 35.47 15.59 14.49
N LYS A 216 34.83 15.16 13.41
CA LYS A 216 35.50 14.77 12.15
C LYS A 216 35.98 15.99 11.35
N VAL A 217 35.22 17.09 11.37
CA VAL A 217 35.62 18.40 10.83
C VAL A 217 36.81 18.99 11.61
N GLU A 218 36.73 19.04 12.94
CA GLU A 218 37.82 19.53 13.81
C GLU A 218 39.10 18.68 13.67
N LYS A 219 38.96 17.36 13.59
CA LYS A 219 40.11 16.45 13.40
C LYS A 219 40.81 16.67 12.05
N ASN A 220 40.06 16.99 10.99
CA ASN A 220 40.63 17.38 9.70
C ASN A 220 41.33 18.75 9.76
N ILE A 221 40.74 19.74 10.42
CA ILE A 221 41.32 21.10 10.58
C ILE A 221 42.64 21.09 11.38
N LEU A 222 42.77 20.19 12.37
CA LEU A 222 43.98 20.07 13.16
C LEU A 222 45.10 19.26 12.48
N GLN A 223 44.76 18.33 11.58
CA GLN A 223 45.76 17.46 10.93
C GLN A 223 46.56 18.18 9.83
N ASP A 224 46.03 19.28 9.28
CA ASP A 224 46.68 20.10 8.25
C ASP A 224 47.77 21.05 8.79
N ARG A 225 47.93 21.14 10.13
CA ARG A 225 48.89 22.06 10.77
C ARG A 225 50.27 21.46 11.09
N SER A 226 50.52 20.19 10.76
CA SER A 226 51.79 19.53 11.05
C SER A 226 52.36 18.67 9.90
N LYS A 227 52.91 19.34 8.87
CA LYS A 227 54.04 18.85 8.04
C LYS A 227 54.53 19.96 7.09
N SER A 228 55.60 20.66 7.50
CA SER A 228 56.33 21.61 6.66
C SER A 228 57.55 20.93 6.04
N GLY A 229 57.65 20.91 4.71
CA GLY A 229 58.83 20.38 3.98
C GLY A 229 58.55 20.17 2.49
N PHE A 230 58.79 21.19 1.67
CA PHE A 230 58.68 21.16 0.20
C PHE A 230 60.02 20.77 -0.45
N PRO A 231 60.05 20.21 -1.68
CA PRO A 231 60.01 21.05 -2.87
C PRO A 231 59.00 20.62 -3.97
N VAL A 232 58.80 21.52 -4.92
CA VAL A 232 57.64 21.60 -5.85
C VAL A 232 57.81 20.72 -7.08
N MET A 233 56.74 20.04 -7.53
CA MET A 233 56.44 19.81 -8.97
C MET A 233 55.00 19.27 -9.19
N LYS A 234 54.19 20.01 -9.98
CA LYS A 234 53.02 19.58 -10.78
C LYS A 234 51.86 18.82 -10.10
N THR A 235 50.77 19.53 -9.75
CA THR A 235 49.35 19.12 -9.99
C THR A 235 48.32 20.23 -9.69
N ALA A 236 48.49 21.43 -10.25
CA ALA A 236 47.45 22.47 -10.20
C ALA A 236 46.48 22.33 -11.39
N ALA A 237 45.52 21.40 -11.31
CA ALA A 237 44.59 21.14 -12.43
C ALA A 237 43.15 20.71 -12.07
N ILE A 238 42.83 20.35 -10.82
CA ILE A 238 41.56 19.66 -10.50
C ILE A 238 40.62 20.47 -9.58
N CYS A 239 41.13 21.35 -8.71
CA CYS A 239 40.28 22.06 -7.74
C CYS A 239 39.61 23.35 -8.26
N ALA A 240 39.81 23.74 -9.52
CA ALA A 240 39.12 24.90 -10.12
C ALA A 240 37.73 24.55 -10.72
N GLY A 241 37.49 23.28 -11.07
CA GLY A 241 36.26 22.88 -11.78
C GLY A 241 35.00 22.94 -10.92
N VAL A 242 35.07 22.53 -9.65
CA VAL A 242 33.88 22.40 -8.78
C VAL A 242 33.31 23.77 -8.36
N ALA A 243 34.18 24.75 -8.08
CA ALA A 243 33.75 26.11 -7.73
C ALA A 243 33.12 26.86 -8.91
N VAL A 244 33.64 26.68 -10.13
CA VAL A 244 33.09 27.31 -11.34
C VAL A 244 31.72 26.72 -11.71
N LEU A 245 31.51 25.41 -11.52
CA LEU A 245 30.20 24.79 -11.74
C LEU A 245 29.15 25.25 -10.73
N ALA A 246 29.50 25.40 -9.44
CA ALA A 246 28.58 25.90 -8.43
C ALA A 246 28.12 27.34 -8.71
N VAL A 247 29.04 28.24 -9.13
CA VAL A 247 28.70 29.63 -9.50
C VAL A 247 27.94 29.68 -10.83
N GLY A 248 28.26 28.80 -11.80
CA GLY A 248 27.57 28.70 -13.08
C GLY A 248 26.11 28.28 -12.95
N VAL A 249 25.81 27.30 -12.09
CA VAL A 249 24.43 26.84 -11.83
C VAL A 249 23.57 27.95 -11.18
N LEU A 250 24.16 28.74 -10.26
CA LEU A 250 23.46 29.89 -9.67
C LEU A 250 23.10 30.95 -10.73
N TYR A 251 24.05 31.29 -11.61
CA TYR A 251 23.81 32.28 -12.69
C TYR A 251 22.79 31.80 -13.74
N LEU A 252 22.77 30.51 -14.09
CA LEU A 252 21.83 29.97 -15.07
C LEU A 252 20.39 29.91 -14.54
N ASN A 253 20.21 29.59 -13.25
CA ASN A 253 18.91 29.58 -12.58
C ASN A 253 18.26 30.99 -12.57
N ASP A 254 19.05 32.03 -12.28
CA ASP A 254 18.54 33.41 -12.27
C ASP A 254 18.29 33.96 -13.68
N TYR A 255 19.02 33.53 -14.70
CA TYR A 255 18.77 33.98 -16.08
C TYR A 255 17.45 33.44 -16.64
N GLN A 256 17.07 32.21 -16.29
CA GLN A 256 15.80 31.60 -16.70
C GLN A 256 14.60 32.28 -15.99
N LYS A 257 14.78 32.70 -14.73
CA LYS A 257 13.82 33.56 -14.01
C LYS A 257 13.75 34.98 -14.58
N MET A 258 14.86 35.52 -15.10
CA MET A 258 14.88 36.87 -15.66
C MET A 258 14.21 36.97 -17.04
N GLN A 259 14.24 35.91 -17.86
CA GLN A 259 13.50 35.86 -19.12
C GLN A 259 11.98 35.77 -18.89
N SER A 260 11.54 34.84 -18.03
CA SER A 260 10.12 34.73 -17.64
C SER A 260 9.60 35.99 -16.94
N ALA A 261 10.42 36.65 -16.10
CA ALA A 261 10.06 37.95 -15.52
C ALA A 261 9.93 39.06 -16.59
N LYS A 262 10.78 39.09 -17.62
CA LYS A 262 10.67 40.07 -18.72
C LYS A 262 9.43 39.85 -19.57
N GLU A 263 9.05 38.60 -19.80
CA GLU A 263 7.85 38.24 -20.57
C GLU A 263 6.56 38.60 -19.80
N VAL A 264 6.55 38.39 -18.48
CA VAL A 264 5.43 38.82 -17.61
C VAL A 264 5.37 40.34 -17.42
N LEU A 265 6.51 41.04 -17.30
CA LEU A 265 6.53 42.51 -17.22
C LEU A 265 6.11 43.17 -18.54
N ALA A 266 6.55 42.65 -19.69
CA ALA A 266 6.11 43.14 -21.00
C ALA A 266 4.60 42.89 -21.26
N GLY A 267 4.00 41.91 -20.59
CA GLY A 267 2.55 41.63 -20.65
C GLY A 267 1.68 42.44 -19.69
N ILE A 268 2.26 43.29 -18.82
CA ILE A 268 1.52 44.09 -17.83
C ILE A 268 1.47 45.59 -18.22
N ASP A 269 2.43 46.09 -18.99
CA ASP A 269 2.50 47.50 -19.44
C ASP A 269 1.52 47.86 -20.58
N GLN A 270 0.56 46.99 -20.93
CA GLN A 270 -0.40 47.22 -22.02
C GLN A 270 -1.88 47.05 -21.61
N GLU A 271 -2.29 47.53 -20.43
CA GLU A 271 -3.65 48.07 -20.19
C GLU A 271 -3.82 48.80 -18.83
N LYS A 272 -3.44 50.10 -18.74
CA LYS A 272 -4.25 51.18 -18.10
C LYS A 272 -3.56 52.57 -17.99
N GLN A 273 -4.16 53.54 -18.67
CA GLN A 273 -4.26 54.98 -18.41
C GLN A 273 -5.71 55.33 -18.85
N GLU A 274 -6.61 56.04 -18.18
CA GLU A 274 -6.63 57.07 -17.12
C GLU A 274 -8.03 57.01 -16.40
N THR A 275 -8.42 57.72 -15.33
CA THR A 275 -7.79 58.42 -14.17
C THR A 275 -8.92 58.88 -13.19
N ALA A 276 -8.59 59.27 -11.95
CA ALA A 276 -9.37 60.06 -10.97
C ALA A 276 -10.54 59.44 -10.14
N GLN A 277 -10.41 59.63 -8.80
CA GLN A 277 -11.46 59.90 -7.78
C GLN A 277 -12.41 58.74 -7.32
N GLU A 278 -12.87 58.62 -6.05
CA GLU A 278 -12.48 59.26 -4.76
C GLU A 278 -12.95 58.50 -3.48
N GLU A 279 -12.64 59.07 -2.30
CA GLU A 279 -13.12 58.89 -0.90
C GLU A 279 -13.88 57.64 -0.33
N THR A 280 -13.30 57.10 0.75
CA THR A 280 -13.87 56.65 2.06
C THR A 280 -15.10 55.72 2.24
N MET A 281 -14.81 54.58 2.89
CA MET A 281 -15.53 53.91 4.01
C MET A 281 -16.94 53.24 3.82
N PRO A 282 -17.30 52.25 4.67
CA PRO A 282 -18.19 51.15 4.25
C PRO A 282 -19.57 51.09 4.95
N VAL A 283 -20.54 50.39 4.33
CA VAL A 283 -21.76 49.88 4.99
C VAL A 283 -22.09 48.45 4.52
N ASN A 284 -22.72 47.69 5.42
CA ASN A 284 -23.02 46.25 5.39
C ASN A 284 -24.48 45.98 4.96
N GLY A 285 -24.80 44.78 4.42
CA GLY A 285 -26.16 44.21 4.53
C GLY A 285 -26.98 43.87 3.26
N SER A 286 -26.68 42.75 2.61
CA SER A 286 -27.58 41.60 2.30
C SER A 286 -28.94 41.71 1.55
N VAL A 287 -29.17 40.72 0.65
CA VAL A 287 -30.44 40.10 0.16
C VAL A 287 -31.14 40.59 -1.15
N SER A 288 -30.85 39.85 -2.24
CA SER A 288 -31.77 39.16 -3.20
C SER A 288 -32.65 39.90 -4.25
N GLY A 289 -32.75 39.27 -5.45
CA GLY A 289 -33.73 39.53 -6.53
C GLY A 289 -33.08 39.94 -7.87
N GLU A 290 -32.51 39.00 -8.64
CA GLU A 290 -33.10 38.42 -9.88
C GLU A 290 -33.23 39.39 -11.09
N ASP A 291 -32.38 39.21 -12.11
CA ASP A 291 -32.84 39.02 -13.51
C ASP A 291 -31.73 38.49 -14.45
N THR A 292 -31.91 37.26 -14.93
CA THR A 292 -32.02 36.81 -16.34
C THR A 292 -31.05 37.31 -17.46
N GLN A 293 -30.42 36.32 -18.14
CA GLN A 293 -29.87 36.29 -19.52
C GLN A 293 -28.66 37.22 -19.85
N GLU A 294 -27.79 36.92 -20.82
CA GLU A 294 -27.85 35.93 -21.91
C GLU A 294 -26.44 35.38 -22.28
N GLU A 295 -26.42 34.16 -22.84
CA GLU A 295 -25.64 33.62 -23.99
C GLU A 295 -24.36 34.33 -24.51
N LYS A 296 -23.41 33.71 -25.24
CA LYS A 296 -23.22 32.38 -25.89
C LYS A 296 -21.67 32.21 -26.04
N SER A 297 -21.03 31.17 -26.58
CA SER A 297 -21.38 30.08 -27.52
C SER A 297 -20.35 28.94 -27.32
N GLU A 298 -20.69 27.65 -27.39
CA GLU A 298 -20.87 26.83 -28.61
C GLU A 298 -19.54 26.65 -29.42
N GLU A 299 -19.17 25.52 -30.05
CA GLU A 299 -19.74 24.17 -30.27
C GLU A 299 -18.64 23.28 -30.95
N LYS A 300 -18.76 21.99 -31.35
CA LYS A 300 -19.85 20.97 -31.39
C LYS A 300 -19.23 19.54 -31.39
N GLU A 301 -19.96 18.54 -30.86
CA GLU A 301 -20.38 17.23 -31.47
C GLU A 301 -19.42 16.35 -32.34
N ALA A 302 -19.68 15.05 -32.55
CA ALA A 302 -20.97 14.33 -32.54
C ALA A 302 -20.93 12.85 -32.09
N GLU A 303 -22.10 12.37 -31.66
CA GLU A 303 -22.46 10.95 -31.52
C GLU A 303 -22.94 10.33 -32.85
N ALA A 304 -23.06 9.00 -32.89
CA ALA A 304 -24.12 8.32 -33.64
C ALA A 304 -24.46 6.95 -33.00
N GLU A 305 -25.75 6.70 -32.76
CA GLU A 305 -26.30 5.42 -32.28
C GLU A 305 -26.43 4.39 -33.43
N ASN A 306 -26.62 3.10 -33.12
CA ASN A 306 -27.93 2.41 -33.23
C ASN A 306 -27.83 0.90 -32.86
N ALA A 307 -28.98 0.28 -32.57
CA ALA A 307 -29.15 -1.07 -32.04
C ALA A 307 -29.29 -2.18 -33.10
N GLY A 308 -29.17 -3.44 -32.65
CA GLY A 308 -29.53 -4.65 -33.41
C GLY A 308 -29.61 -5.88 -32.49
N THR A 309 -30.68 -6.67 -32.59
CA THR A 309 -30.92 -7.88 -31.77
C THR A 309 -31.07 -9.10 -32.67
N ALA A 310 -30.75 -10.28 -32.11
CA ALA A 310 -31.32 -11.61 -32.40
C ALA A 310 -30.45 -12.67 -33.12
N GLU A 311 -30.50 -13.85 -32.50
CA GLU A 311 -30.51 -15.22 -33.06
C GLU A 311 -29.21 -15.97 -33.41
N GLU A 312 -29.38 -17.30 -33.38
CA GLU A 312 -28.41 -18.37 -33.16
C GLU A 312 -27.93 -19.00 -34.48
N GLU A 313 -26.74 -19.61 -34.52
CA GLU A 313 -26.59 -21.02 -34.92
C GLU A 313 -25.17 -21.57 -34.64
N GLU A 314 -25.04 -22.90 -34.66
CA GLU A 314 -23.82 -23.68 -34.42
C GLU A 314 -22.82 -23.62 -35.59
N GLY A 315 -21.54 -23.91 -35.34
CA GLY A 315 -20.56 -24.08 -36.43
C GLY A 315 -19.11 -24.28 -36.00
N ASP A 316 -18.71 -25.53 -35.80
CA ASP A 316 -17.30 -25.95 -35.68
C ASP A 316 -16.53 -25.68 -37.00
N THR A 317 -15.27 -25.25 -36.92
CA THR A 317 -14.10 -25.82 -37.66
C THR A 317 -12.84 -24.96 -37.39
N GLN A 318 -11.71 -25.63 -37.14
CA GLN A 318 -10.38 -25.02 -37.03
C GLN A 318 -9.93 -24.28 -38.31
N THR A 319 -9.17 -23.19 -38.19
CA THR A 319 -8.04 -22.97 -39.11
C THR A 319 -6.94 -22.14 -38.48
N GLU A 320 -5.72 -22.68 -38.52
CA GLU A 320 -4.48 -21.96 -38.18
C GLU A 320 -4.26 -20.80 -39.16
N LYS A 321 -3.56 -19.76 -38.70
CA LYS A 321 -2.93 -18.78 -39.58
C LYS A 321 -1.59 -18.35 -39.03
N ASP A 322 -0.57 -19.11 -39.40
CA ASP A 322 0.82 -18.70 -39.29
C ASP A 322 1.04 -17.35 -40.00
N ARG A 323 1.97 -16.57 -39.43
CA ARG A 323 2.68 -15.51 -40.13
C ARG A 323 4.17 -15.71 -39.86
N GLU A 324 4.81 -16.53 -40.69
CA GLU A 324 6.26 -16.45 -40.86
C GLU A 324 6.61 -15.16 -41.62
N SER A 325 7.77 -14.57 -41.27
CA SER A 325 8.47 -13.60 -42.13
C SER A 325 9.98 -13.77 -42.01
N ASP A 326 10.55 -14.45 -43.00
CA ASP A 326 11.93 -14.41 -43.52
C ASP A 326 13.15 -14.45 -42.58
N GLN A 327 13.64 -15.69 -42.39
CA GLN A 327 15.01 -16.17 -42.66
C GLN A 327 16.26 -15.34 -42.28
N THR A 328 17.14 -15.98 -41.51
CA THR A 328 18.56 -16.20 -41.89
C THR A 328 19.15 -17.38 -41.09
N ASP A 329 20.05 -18.18 -41.70
CA ASP A 329 20.77 -19.35 -41.16
C ASP A 329 20.04 -20.25 -40.12
N ALA A 330 19.52 -21.39 -40.57
CA ALA A 330 18.75 -22.34 -39.76
C ALA A 330 19.61 -23.17 -38.77
N GLU A 331 20.03 -22.53 -37.69
CA GLU A 331 20.35 -23.21 -36.43
C GLU A 331 19.07 -23.90 -35.92
N VAL A 332 19.12 -25.23 -35.67
CA VAL A 332 17.92 -26.03 -35.39
C VAL A 332 17.52 -25.87 -33.93
N HIS A 333 16.82 -24.78 -33.65
CA HIS A 333 16.32 -24.47 -32.31
C HIS A 333 15.16 -25.40 -31.90
N PRO A 334 15.26 -26.11 -30.76
CA PRO A 334 14.14 -26.87 -30.23
C PRO A 334 12.98 -25.93 -29.85
N SER A 335 11.74 -26.37 -30.07
CA SER A 335 10.55 -25.62 -29.67
C SER A 335 9.95 -26.13 -28.36
N TYR A 336 9.39 -25.21 -27.58
CA TYR A 336 8.71 -25.46 -26.31
C TYR A 336 7.29 -24.89 -26.37
N THR A 337 6.31 -25.64 -25.87
CA THR A 337 4.91 -25.20 -25.79
C THR A 337 4.62 -24.69 -24.38
N ILE A 338 4.32 -23.40 -24.26
CA ILE A 338 4.07 -22.69 -23.01
C ILE A 338 2.91 -23.34 -22.24
N GLN A 339 3.12 -23.58 -20.94
CA GLN A 339 2.12 -24.13 -20.03
C GLN A 339 1.51 -23.02 -19.15
N GLN A 340 0.40 -23.31 -18.48
CA GLN A 340 -0.22 -22.36 -17.56
C GLN A 340 0.73 -22.02 -16.40
N GLY A 341 1.01 -20.72 -16.20
CA GLY A 341 1.91 -20.23 -15.17
C GLY A 341 3.40 -20.22 -15.53
N ASP A 342 3.78 -20.60 -16.76
CA ASP A 342 5.14 -20.39 -17.29
C ASP A 342 5.42 -18.90 -17.52
N THR A 343 6.69 -18.51 -17.38
CA THR A 343 7.26 -17.23 -17.83
C THR A 343 8.57 -17.51 -18.54
N ILE A 344 9.07 -16.62 -19.39
CA ILE A 344 10.37 -16.83 -20.08
C ILE A 344 11.50 -17.11 -19.06
N THR A 345 11.48 -16.44 -17.91
CA THR A 345 12.40 -16.69 -16.78
C THR A 345 12.26 -18.10 -16.21
N LYS A 346 11.03 -18.58 -15.96
CA LYS A 346 10.79 -19.95 -15.48
C LYS A 346 11.22 -20.98 -16.53
N ILE A 347 10.94 -20.76 -17.81
CA ILE A 347 11.33 -21.65 -18.91
C ILE A 347 12.86 -21.72 -19.02
N SER A 348 13.56 -20.57 -18.95
CA SER A 348 15.03 -20.52 -18.94
C SER A 348 15.63 -21.30 -17.76
N ILE A 349 15.09 -21.15 -16.54
CA ILE A 349 15.56 -21.87 -15.36
C ILE A 349 15.27 -23.38 -15.48
N LYS A 350 14.07 -23.74 -15.94
CA LYS A 350 13.61 -25.13 -16.09
C LYS A 350 14.41 -25.91 -17.14
N THR A 351 14.78 -25.27 -18.25
CA THR A 351 15.51 -25.91 -19.36
C THR A 351 17.03 -25.84 -19.18
N TYR A 352 17.58 -24.71 -18.71
CA TYR A 352 19.03 -24.45 -18.68
C TYR A 352 19.61 -24.26 -17.28
N GLY A 353 18.81 -24.43 -16.21
CA GLY A 353 19.24 -24.27 -14.82
C GLY A 353 19.60 -22.84 -14.41
N SER A 354 19.36 -21.82 -15.25
CA SER A 354 19.70 -20.43 -14.95
C SER A 354 18.86 -19.43 -15.74
N THR A 355 18.88 -18.16 -15.31
CA THR A 355 18.24 -17.02 -16.00
C THR A 355 19.06 -16.47 -17.17
N LYS A 356 20.27 -16.99 -17.43
CA LYS A 356 21.19 -16.42 -18.43
C LYS A 356 20.68 -16.54 -19.88
N LYS A 357 19.83 -17.52 -20.16
CA LYS A 357 19.24 -17.75 -21.49
C LYS A 357 17.95 -16.95 -21.74
N VAL A 358 17.45 -16.18 -20.78
CA VAL A 358 16.23 -15.36 -20.95
C VAL A 358 16.35 -14.38 -22.12
N GLY A 359 17.47 -13.66 -22.23
CA GLY A 359 17.70 -12.70 -23.32
C GLY A 359 17.70 -13.39 -24.68
N GLU A 360 18.42 -14.51 -24.80
CA GLU A 360 18.51 -15.29 -26.04
C GLU A 360 17.14 -15.88 -26.45
N ILE A 361 16.33 -16.38 -25.50
CA ILE A 361 14.96 -16.84 -25.79
C ILE A 361 14.09 -15.67 -26.27
N CYS A 362 14.20 -14.49 -25.66
CA CYS A 362 13.48 -13.29 -26.05
C CYS A 362 13.85 -12.83 -27.49
N GLU A 363 15.15 -12.73 -27.78
CA GLU A 363 15.67 -12.36 -29.10
C GLU A 363 15.21 -13.32 -30.20
N LEU A 364 15.32 -14.63 -29.94
CA LEU A 364 14.98 -15.71 -30.87
C LEU A 364 13.48 -15.80 -31.20
N ASN A 365 12.61 -15.29 -30.32
CA ASN A 365 11.15 -15.27 -30.52
C ASN A 365 10.60 -13.87 -30.82
N HIS A 366 11.46 -12.86 -30.92
CA HIS A 366 11.09 -11.45 -31.10
C HIS A 366 10.09 -10.92 -30.05
N ILE A 367 10.26 -11.36 -28.79
CA ILE A 367 9.45 -10.94 -27.63
C ILE A 367 10.32 -10.29 -26.56
N SER A 368 9.78 -9.33 -25.84
CA SER A 368 10.38 -8.75 -24.64
C SER A 368 10.22 -9.68 -23.42
N VAL A 369 11.06 -9.49 -22.41
CA VAL A 369 10.94 -10.18 -21.10
C VAL A 369 9.62 -9.84 -20.41
N ASN A 370 9.05 -8.67 -20.71
CA ASN A 370 7.80 -8.17 -20.14
C ASN A 370 6.56 -8.46 -21.01
N ASP A 371 6.72 -9.11 -22.16
CA ASP A 371 5.58 -9.39 -23.05
C ASP A 371 4.75 -10.56 -22.50
N LEU A 372 3.43 -10.48 -22.67
CA LEU A 372 2.50 -11.53 -22.25
C LEU A 372 2.63 -12.75 -23.18
N ILE A 373 2.97 -13.89 -22.59
CA ILE A 373 3.01 -15.19 -23.26
C ILE A 373 1.81 -16.04 -22.82
N TYR A 374 1.23 -16.79 -23.75
CA TYR A 374 -0.04 -17.50 -23.51
C TYR A 374 0.13 -19.03 -23.49
N PRO A 375 -0.58 -19.77 -22.63
CA PRO A 375 -0.57 -21.23 -22.65
C PRO A 375 -0.97 -21.78 -24.03
N GLY A 376 -0.24 -22.78 -24.51
CA GLY A 376 -0.40 -23.35 -25.85
C GLY A 376 0.43 -22.66 -26.95
N GLN A 377 0.95 -21.45 -26.72
CA GLN A 377 1.88 -20.79 -27.64
C GLN A 377 3.21 -21.58 -27.71
N LYS A 378 3.76 -21.73 -28.91
CA LYS A 378 5.10 -22.29 -29.12
C LYS A 378 6.14 -21.18 -29.15
N ILE A 379 7.27 -21.41 -28.49
CA ILE A 379 8.47 -20.58 -28.58
C ILE A 379 9.67 -21.45 -28.94
N LEU A 380 10.64 -20.87 -29.65
CA LEU A 380 11.95 -21.44 -29.93
C LEU A 380 12.87 -21.27 -28.71
N LEU A 381 13.84 -22.16 -28.55
CA LEU A 381 14.81 -22.14 -27.45
C LEU A 381 16.27 -22.20 -27.99
N PRO A 382 17.23 -21.48 -27.38
CA PRO A 382 18.63 -21.38 -27.83
C PRO A 382 19.50 -22.61 -27.54
#